data_AF-A0A353QHD8-F1
#
_entry.id   AF-A0A353QHD8-F1
#
_cell.length_a   1.000
_cell.length_b   1.000
_cell.length_c   1.000
_cell.angle_alpha   90.00
_cell.angle_beta   90.00
_cell.angle_gamma   90.00
#
_symmetry.space_group_name_H-M   'P 1'
#
loop_
_entity.id
_entity.type
_entity.pdbx_description
1 polymer ?
#
loop_
_entity_poly.entity_id
_entity_poly.type
_entity_poly.pdbx_seq_one_letter_code
_entity_poly.pdbx_strand_id
1 'polypeptide(L)'
;MDRSEKMINMVYTDEQGNLYDHPSLAACGRSGDQFLPLESSQVIPLPEGSSLVSLPERVAAGWDRRRGLRFVDQAVTERGCGRVYP
;
A
#
# COMPACT_ATOMS: atom_id res chain seq x y z
N MET A 1 20.57 -9.94 17.68
CA MET A 1 20.31 -9.84 16.23
C MET A 1 18.93 -9.21 16.08
N ASP A 2 18.86 -7.88 16.15
CA ASP A 2 17.58 -7.16 16.05
C ASP A 2 17.17 -7.12 14.57
N ARG A 3 16.49 -8.18 14.11
CA ARG A 3 15.77 -8.13 12.82
C ARG A 3 14.42 -7.48 13.06
N SER A 4 14.45 -6.20 13.38
CA SER A 4 13.27 -5.36 13.20
C SER A 4 13.13 -5.10 11.70
N GLU A 5 12.64 -6.09 10.94
CA GLU A 5 12.40 -5.96 9.50
C GLU A 5 11.36 -4.87 9.25
N LYS A 6 11.85 -3.70 8.83
CA LYS A 6 11.04 -2.49 8.69
C LYS A 6 10.24 -2.59 7.38
N MET A 7 8.94 -2.79 7.50
CA MET A 7 8.03 -2.74 6.35
C MET A 7 7.86 -1.32 5.85
N ILE A 8 7.72 -1.15 4.54
CA ILE A 8 7.37 0.13 3.93
C ILE A 8 5.85 0.35 3.97
N ASN A 9 5.43 1.61 4.04
CA ASN A 9 4.00 1.94 4.03
C ASN A 9 3.42 1.73 2.63
N MET A 10 2.16 1.29 2.59
CA MET A 10 1.37 1.29 1.37
C MET A 10 1.11 2.73 0.95
N VAL A 11 1.20 3.02 -0.35
CA VAL A 11 0.74 4.29 -0.91
C VAL A 11 -0.62 4.14 -1.57
N TYR A 12 -1.43 5.18 -1.53
CA TYR A 12 -2.76 5.23 -2.14
C TYR A 12 -3.05 6.63 -2.71
N THR A 13 -4.06 6.75 -3.56
CA THR A 13 -4.51 8.04 -4.09
C THR A 13 -5.92 8.37 -3.67
N ASP A 14 -6.21 9.67 -3.54
CA ASP A 14 -7.59 10.17 -3.46
C ASP A 14 -8.23 10.31 -4.85
N GLU A 15 -9.47 10.80 -4.89
CA GLU A 15 -10.22 11.05 -6.14
C GLU A 15 -9.59 12.15 -7.01
N GLN A 16 -8.76 13.02 -6.42
CA GLN A 16 -8.06 14.10 -7.11
C GLN A 16 -6.69 13.64 -7.64
N GLY A 17 -6.27 12.40 -7.33
CA GLY A 17 -4.99 11.82 -7.74
C GLY A 17 -3.82 12.19 -6.84
N ASN A 18 -4.05 12.81 -5.67
CA ASN A 18 -3.00 13.08 -4.70
C ASN A 18 -2.54 11.78 -4.05
N LEU A 19 -1.22 11.58 -3.92
CA LEU A 19 -0.62 10.38 -3.36
C LEU A 19 -0.33 10.54 -1.87
N TYR A 20 -0.65 9.51 -1.08
CA TYR A 20 -0.47 9.49 0.37
C TYR A 20 0.10 8.16 0.88
N ASP A 21 0.84 8.21 1.98
CA ASP A 21 1.22 7.04 2.76
C ASP A 21 0.07 6.60 3.68
N HIS A 22 -0.27 5.31 3.68
CA HIS A 22 -1.26 4.76 4.59
C HIS A 22 -0.69 4.62 6.00
N PRO A 23 -1.37 5.10 7.05
CA PRO A 23 -0.81 5.18 8.41
C PRO A 23 -0.61 3.81 9.08
N SER A 24 -1.30 2.78 8.63
CA SER A 24 -1.35 1.46 9.29
C SER A 24 -1.14 0.25 8.39
N LEU A 25 -1.15 0.42 7.06
CA LEU A 25 -1.02 -0.69 6.11
C LEU A 25 0.37 -0.65 5.48
N ALA A 26 1.02 -1.81 5.43
CA ALA A 26 2.28 -1.96 4.72
C ALA A 26 2.04 -2.19 3.23
N ALA A 27 2.99 -1.78 2.38
CA ALA A 27 2.94 -2.13 0.97
C ALA A 27 3.07 -3.65 0.80
N CYS A 28 2.42 -4.19 -0.21
CA CYS A 28 2.52 -5.60 -0.55
C CYS A 28 2.82 -5.80 -2.04
N GLY A 29 3.61 -6.83 -2.31
CA GLY A 29 3.80 -7.38 -3.64
C GLY A 29 2.96 -8.63 -3.84
N ARG A 30 2.97 -9.15 -5.06
CA ARG A 30 2.36 -10.43 -5.40
C ARG A 30 3.43 -11.41 -5.88
N SER A 31 3.45 -12.60 -5.28
CA SER A 31 4.27 -13.74 -5.71
C SER A 31 3.32 -14.87 -6.09
N GLY A 32 3.18 -15.14 -7.39
CA GLY A 32 2.18 -16.09 -7.88
C GLY A 32 0.76 -15.66 -7.52
N ASP A 33 0.05 -16.50 -6.77
CA ASP A 33 -1.31 -16.27 -6.25
C ASP A 33 -1.34 -15.64 -4.85
N GLN A 34 -0.17 -15.42 -4.23
CA GLN A 34 -0.06 -14.89 -2.87
C GLN A 34 0.33 -13.43 -2.83
N PHE A 35 -0.29 -12.68 -1.91
CA PHE A 35 0.15 -11.34 -1.54
C PHE A 35 1.07 -11.42 -0.33
N LEU A 36 2.19 -10.71 -0.38
CA LEU A 36 3.21 -10.71 0.67
C LEU A 36 3.60 -9.27 1.01
N PRO A 37 3.83 -8.95 2.29
CA PRO A 37 4.34 -7.64 2.68
C PRO A 37 5.72 -7.39 2.08
N LEU A 38 5.99 -6.14 1.71
CA LEU A 38 7.31 -5.72 1.25
C LEU A 38 8.14 -5.20 2.41
N GLU A 39 9.34 -5.77 2.55
CA GLU A 39 10.35 -5.29 3.48
C GLU A 39 11.17 -4.16 2.84
N SER A 40 11.69 -3.24 3.66
CA SER A 40 12.55 -2.16 3.19
C SER A 40 13.82 -2.66 2.48
N SER A 41 14.27 -3.87 2.79
CA SER A 41 15.42 -4.55 2.17
C SER A 41 15.14 -5.06 0.75
N GLN A 42 13.87 -5.25 0.40
CA GLN A 42 13.42 -5.83 -0.88
C GLN A 42 13.06 -4.77 -1.92
N VAL A 43 13.05 -3.50 -1.53
CA VAL A 43 12.66 -2.39 -2.39
C VAL A 43 13.84 -1.48 -2.70
N ILE A 44 13.82 -0.92 -3.89
CA ILE A 44 14.74 0.14 -4.30
C ILE A 44 13.99 1.47 -4.31
N PRO A 45 14.70 2.61 -4.17
CA PRO A 45 14.13 3.91 -4.50
C PRO A 45 13.56 3.92 -5.91
N LEU A 46 12.52 4.72 -6.13
CA LEU A 46 11.93 4.89 -7.44
C LEU A 46 13.02 5.41 -8.41
N PRO A 47 13.26 4.73 -9.56
CA PRO A 47 14.28 5.15 -10.50
C PRO A 47 14.01 6.55 -11.08
N GLU A 48 15.07 7.24 -11.48
CA GLU A 48 14.94 8.53 -12.16
C GLU A 48 14.06 8.41 -13.41
N GLY A 49 13.16 9.38 -13.61
CA GLY A 49 12.23 9.41 -14.73
C GLY A 49 11.05 8.42 -14.62
N SER A 50 10.92 7.67 -13.52
CA SER A 50 9.74 6.84 -13.28
C SER A 50 8.63 7.64 -12.59
N SER A 51 7.38 7.28 -12.89
CA SER A 51 6.18 7.89 -12.31
C SER A 51 5.30 6.83 -11.64
N LEU A 52 4.69 7.17 -10.52
CA LEU A 52 3.58 6.40 -9.94
C LEU A 52 2.28 6.84 -10.62
N VAL A 53 1.41 5.89 -10.93
CA VAL A 53 0.14 6.15 -11.60
C VAL A 53 -1.01 5.46 -10.86
N SER A 54 -2.12 6.17 -10.73
CA SER A 54 -3.40 5.58 -10.36
C SER A 54 -4.00 4.87 -11.57
N LEU A 55 -4.54 3.67 -11.35
CA LEU A 55 -5.22 2.92 -12.39
C LEU A 55 -6.74 3.09 -12.25
N PRO A 56 -7.47 3.40 -13.34
CA PRO A 56 -8.92 3.50 -13.29
C PRO A 56 -9.55 2.15 -12.93
N GLU A 57 -10.66 2.19 -12.18
CA GLU A 57 -11.42 1.01 -11.78
C GLU A 57 -10.58 -0.05 -11.02
N ARG A 58 -9.57 0.43 -10.27
CA ARG A 58 -8.70 -0.40 -9.42
C ARG A 58 -8.67 0.18 -8.01
N VAL A 59 -8.68 -0.72 -7.03
CA VAL A 59 -8.48 -0.39 -5.63
C VAL A 59 -7.06 -0.71 -5.22
N ALA A 60 -6.50 0.09 -4.32
CA ALA A 60 -5.16 -0.13 -3.82
C ALA A 60 -5.16 -1.30 -2.82
N ALA A 61 -4.13 -2.15 -2.86
CA ALA A 61 -3.99 -3.30 -1.96
C ALA A 61 -2.84 -3.08 -0.97
N GLY A 62 -3.08 -3.39 0.30
CA GLY A 62 -2.11 -3.26 1.38
C GLY A 62 -2.11 -4.47 2.30
N TRP A 63 -1.11 -4.53 3.17
CA TRP A 63 -0.94 -5.60 4.14
C TRP A 63 -1.14 -5.10 5.56
N ASP A 64 -2.16 -5.63 6.23
CA ASP A 64 -2.36 -5.46 7.67
C ASP A 64 -1.57 -6.54 8.42
N ARG A 65 -0.72 -6.15 9.36
CA ARG A 65 0.14 -7.10 10.11
C ARG A 65 -0.63 -8.15 10.91
N ARG A 66 -1.88 -7.86 11.29
CA ARG A 66 -2.73 -8.75 12.08
C ARG A 66 -3.72 -9.53 11.22
N ARG A 67 -4.15 -8.94 10.10
CA ARG A 67 -5.27 -9.47 9.31
C ARG A 67 -4.92 -9.89 7.88
N GLY A 68 -3.71 -9.61 7.40
CA GLY A 68 -3.26 -9.88 6.04
C GLY A 68 -3.75 -8.85 5.02
N LEU A 69 -3.95 -9.30 3.78
CA LEU A 69 -4.33 -8.45 2.64
C LEU A 69 -5.59 -7.62 2.90
N ARG A 70 -5.56 -6.34 2.54
CA ARG A 70 -6.70 -5.41 2.57
C ARG A 70 -6.76 -4.57 1.32
N PHE A 71 -7.97 -4.19 0.94
CA PHE A 71 -8.22 -3.30 -0.18
C PHE A 71 -8.75 -1.96 0.32
N VAL A 72 -8.23 -0.87 -0.23
CA VAL A 72 -8.60 0.51 0.11
C VAL A 72 -9.22 1.15 -1.12
N ASP A 73 -10.44 1.66 -0.94
CA ASP A 73 -11.18 2.39 -1.98
C ASP A 73 -10.69 3.85 -2.08
N GLN A 74 -10.69 4.41 -3.29
CA GLN A 74 -10.22 5.78 -3.55
C GLN A 74 -11.09 6.86 -2.89
N ALA A 75 -12.37 6.58 -2.63
CA ALA A 75 -13.32 7.53 -2.04
C ALA A 75 -13.17 7.69 -0.51
N VAL A 76 -12.31 6.90 0.15
CA VAL A 76 -12.13 6.87 1.63
C VAL A 76 -11.31 8.07 2.17
N THR A 77 -10.76 8.87 1.28
CA THR A 77 -9.48 9.56 1.50
C THR A 77 -9.60 10.97 2.08
N GLU A 78 -10.81 11.55 2.17
CA GLU A 78 -11.00 12.92 2.66
C GLU A 78 -11.29 13.06 4.18
N ARG A 79 -11.62 11.97 4.89
CA ARG A 79 -11.95 12.03 6.34
C ARG A 79 -11.39 10.91 7.21
N GLY A 80 -10.35 10.21 6.76
CA GLY A 80 -9.64 9.22 7.60
C GLY A 80 -10.54 8.16 8.25
N CYS A 81 -11.70 7.87 7.66
CA CYS A 81 -12.71 7.00 8.24
C CYS A 81 -13.33 6.13 7.13
N GLY A 82 -12.51 5.36 6.45
CA GLY A 82 -12.98 4.33 5.53
C GLY A 82 -13.07 2.99 6.19
N ARG A 83 -14.24 2.36 6.04
CA ARG A 83 -14.44 0.96 6.38
C ARG A 83 -13.50 0.10 5.55
N VAL A 84 -12.51 -0.48 6.20
CA VAL A 84 -11.66 -1.53 5.65
C VAL A 84 -12.54 -2.75 5.43
N TYR A 85 -12.82 -3.11 4.17
CA TYR A 85 -13.56 -4.32 3.84
C TYR A 85 -12.78 -5.55 4.36
N PRO A 86 -13.44 -6.49 5.05
CA PRO A 86 -12.79 -7.62 5.70
C PRO A 86 -12.12 -8.59 4.73
#